data_AF-A0A7D5ZAQ1-F1
#
_entry.id   AF-A0A7D5ZAQ1-F1
#
_cell.length_a   1.000
_cell.length_b   1.000
_cell.length_c   1.000
_cell.angle_alpha   90.00
_cell.angle_beta   90.00
_cell.angle_gamma   90.00
#
_symmetry.space_group_name_H-M   'P 1'
#
loop_
_entity.id
_entity.type
_entity.pdbx_description
1 polymer ?
#
loop_
_entity_poly.entity_id
_entity_poly.type
_entity_poly.pdbx_seq_one_letter_code
_entity_poly.pdbx_strand_id
1 'polypeptide(L)'
;MTTPLRTAAHPAVATAVADRLLRRTAPPVVVSHTLDWAGPVGMDMPDERAVQAACGLMHVHGRATGGPVPLAVDYASVVAGVLAAQGATAAGIGRARGLDLREARTSVAQGALLALGQYLAAATADGPEQPEVSGPGLATLDTSDGARVEVETLDPSAWREFWARLGVPAPLAGRGWLPFQQRFATAVCPLPGELRQAALGRTLADLRAAAHHSGVSLLTVGSDPAPPVHPAPWRLTPAPARPDGGVPAPRPAVHAPGAALPLTGLRVVESTRRVQGPLAGYVLQMLGAEVIRVEPPGGDPMRWLAPLAGGTSARFTALNAGKRVVEADLTTAPGRDTVRALTAEADVFLHNWAPGKADRLGLDDADLLPARPALVYAWASGFGDTLGDRPPLGTDYLAQVHSGLAAAVRPYGEPPAPSLMTLTDVLGGLVCAQGVLAALAARERTGRGCRVDSSLVSAAALIPRPAHRARWTPLDRPLPTADGHLYLGPEARAHPEALRGLPDRGLTTEECALRLAAHGLTATPVRTDLAALARDPAFRTAIAPPDRGTGHARPHAPWEFA
;
A
#
# COMPACT_ATOMS: atom_id res chain seq x y z
N MET A 1 35.63 25.20 -2.72
CA MET A 1 35.86 24.24 -1.63
C MET A 1 34.77 23.19 -1.72
N THR A 2 35.13 21.97 -2.09
CA THR A 2 34.22 20.82 -2.13
C THR A 2 33.91 20.41 -0.70
N THR A 3 32.68 20.64 -0.25
CA THR A 3 32.15 20.10 1.01
C THR A 3 32.35 18.58 1.00
N PRO A 4 32.91 17.96 2.05
CA PRO A 4 33.06 16.51 2.09
C PRO A 4 31.68 15.89 1.91
N LEU A 5 31.53 15.02 0.91
CA LEU A 5 30.33 14.21 0.68
C LEU A 5 30.05 13.44 1.97
N ARG A 6 29.07 13.92 2.75
CA ARG A 6 28.56 13.22 3.94
C ARG A 6 28.05 11.88 3.44
N THR A 7 28.64 10.78 3.91
CA THR A 7 28.07 9.45 3.68
C THR A 7 26.69 9.43 4.34
N ALA A 8 25.63 9.39 3.53
CA ALA A 8 24.27 9.24 4.03
C ALA A 8 24.21 8.00 4.95
N ALA A 9 23.47 8.11 6.05
CA ALA A 9 23.31 6.98 6.97
C ALA A 9 22.69 5.81 6.20
N HIS A 10 23.09 4.57 6.49
CA HIS A 10 22.50 3.41 5.83
C HIS A 10 21.03 3.19 6.30
N PRO A 11 20.06 2.85 5.42
CA PRO A 11 18.64 2.72 5.82
C PRO A 11 18.36 1.45 6.66
N ALA A 12 18.73 1.48 7.94
CA ALA A 12 18.75 0.31 8.81
C ALA A 12 17.41 -0.42 8.96
N VAL A 13 16.28 0.30 9.03
CA VAL A 13 14.94 -0.31 9.12
C VAL A 13 14.61 -1.11 7.87
N ALA A 14 14.88 -0.54 6.70
CA ALA A 14 14.61 -1.21 5.43
C ALA A 14 15.43 -2.49 5.28
N THR A 15 16.72 -2.45 5.61
CA THR A 15 17.60 -3.63 5.60
C THR A 15 17.14 -4.70 6.60
N ALA A 16 16.77 -4.30 7.82
CA ALA A 16 16.27 -5.25 8.82
C ALA A 16 14.98 -5.95 8.37
N VAL A 17 14.08 -5.23 7.69
CA VAL A 17 12.88 -5.81 7.08
C VAL A 17 13.26 -6.77 5.95
N ALA A 18 14.13 -6.36 5.03
CA ALA A 18 14.57 -7.20 3.91
C ALA A 18 15.16 -8.53 4.41
N ASP A 19 16.09 -8.47 5.35
CA ASP A 19 16.73 -9.63 5.97
C ASP A 19 15.72 -10.56 6.65
N ARG A 20 14.75 -9.99 7.38
CA ARG A 20 13.68 -10.76 8.04
C ARG A 20 12.85 -11.53 7.03
N LEU A 21 12.53 -10.93 5.89
CA LEU A 21 11.70 -11.56 4.86
C LEU A 21 12.49 -12.58 4.03
N LEU A 22 13.75 -12.30 3.71
CA LEU A 22 14.62 -13.22 2.97
C LEU A 22 14.86 -14.52 3.74
N ARG A 23 15.06 -14.44 5.07
CA ARG A 23 15.14 -15.63 5.94
C ARG A 23 13.90 -16.52 5.87
N ARG A 24 12.72 -15.97 5.59
CA ARG A 24 11.46 -16.73 5.45
C ARG A 24 11.21 -17.28 4.06
N THR A 25 11.94 -16.78 3.06
CA THR A 25 11.68 -17.08 1.65
C THR A 25 12.50 -18.29 1.17
N ALA A 26 13.74 -18.43 1.68
CA ALA A 26 14.68 -19.48 1.27
C ALA A 26 14.75 -19.63 -0.27
N PRO A 27 15.21 -18.58 -0.99
CA PRO A 27 15.28 -18.59 -2.45
C PRO A 27 16.19 -19.71 -2.96
N PRO A 28 15.91 -20.29 -4.15
CA PRO A 28 16.68 -21.40 -4.70
C PRO A 28 18.14 -21.02 -4.98
N VAL A 29 18.37 -19.75 -5.34
CA VAL A 29 19.70 -19.16 -5.53
C VAL A 29 19.74 -17.84 -4.78
N VAL A 30 20.80 -17.63 -3.99
CA VAL A 30 21.02 -16.35 -3.30
C VAL A 30 21.50 -15.32 -4.30
N VAL A 31 20.83 -14.17 -4.31
CA VAL A 31 21.16 -13.01 -5.14
C VAL A 31 21.47 -11.83 -4.23
N SER A 32 22.49 -11.06 -4.58
CA SER A 32 22.85 -9.87 -3.82
C SER A 32 21.77 -8.80 -3.96
N HIS A 33 21.61 -7.97 -2.95
CA HIS A 33 20.71 -6.81 -3.04
C HIS A 33 21.37 -5.58 -2.43
N THR A 34 21.08 -4.43 -3.01
CA THR A 34 21.50 -3.13 -2.49
C THR A 34 20.29 -2.26 -2.24
N LEU A 35 20.34 -1.54 -1.12
CA LEU A 35 19.28 -0.64 -0.71
C LEU A 35 19.90 0.65 -0.16
N ASP A 36 19.49 1.77 -0.71
CA ASP A 36 19.87 3.12 -0.26
C ASP A 36 18.63 4.02 -0.12
N TRP A 37 18.82 5.30 0.22
CA TRP A 37 17.69 6.21 0.42
C TRP A 37 17.06 6.74 -0.86
N ALA A 38 17.85 7.10 -1.87
CA ALA A 38 17.41 7.93 -3.00
C ALA A 38 17.34 7.17 -4.33
N GLY A 39 18.19 6.16 -4.52
CA GLY A 39 18.34 5.37 -5.74
C GLY A 39 18.50 6.27 -6.96
N PRO A 40 17.61 6.16 -7.97
CA PRO A 40 17.70 6.96 -9.18
C PRO A 40 17.29 8.43 -8.98
N VAL A 41 16.70 8.82 -7.85
CA VAL A 41 16.22 10.20 -7.61
C VAL A 41 17.41 11.14 -7.39
N GLY A 42 17.49 12.20 -8.19
CA GLY A 42 18.55 13.21 -8.16
C GLY A 42 18.41 14.23 -7.02
N MET A 43 17.94 13.81 -5.85
CA MET A 43 17.76 14.64 -4.66
C MET A 43 18.33 13.94 -3.44
N ASP A 44 19.06 14.69 -2.60
CA ASP A 44 19.58 14.15 -1.35
C ASP A 44 18.45 13.97 -0.31
N MET A 45 18.37 12.76 0.25
CA MET A 45 17.37 12.36 1.23
C MET A 45 18.07 11.46 2.27
N PRO A 46 18.57 12.04 3.38
CA PRO A 46 19.44 11.29 4.29
C PRO A 46 18.69 10.41 5.30
N ASP A 47 17.36 10.55 5.41
CA ASP A 47 16.53 9.82 6.37
C ASP A 47 15.08 9.61 5.89
N GLU A 48 14.33 8.82 6.66
CA GLU A 48 12.93 8.46 6.40
C GLU A 48 12.04 9.68 6.19
N ARG A 49 12.18 10.70 7.04
CA ARG A 49 11.30 11.88 6.98
C ARG A 49 11.68 12.78 5.81
N ALA A 50 12.95 12.85 5.42
CA ALA A 50 13.37 13.50 4.20
C ALA A 50 12.69 12.83 2.98
N VAL A 51 12.66 11.49 2.93
CA VAL A 51 11.92 10.77 1.89
C VAL A 51 10.41 11.06 1.97
N GLN A 52 9.81 11.03 3.15
CA GLN A 52 8.39 11.35 3.29
C GLN A 52 8.05 12.77 2.80
N ALA A 53 8.94 13.73 3.05
CA ALA A 53 8.81 15.12 2.62
C ALA A 53 8.96 15.23 1.10
N ALA A 54 10.07 14.73 0.55
CA ALA A 54 10.43 14.87 -0.85
C ALA A 54 9.53 14.06 -1.79
N CYS A 55 9.05 12.88 -1.38
CA CYS A 55 8.20 12.03 -2.22
C CYS A 55 6.71 12.35 -2.09
N GLY A 56 6.30 13.21 -1.15
CA GLY A 56 4.90 13.63 -0.99
C GLY A 56 4.05 12.77 -0.04
N LEU A 57 4.65 11.84 0.72
CA LEU A 57 3.93 11.05 1.73
C LEU A 57 3.34 11.96 2.81
N MET A 58 4.08 12.99 3.24
CA MET A 58 3.57 13.95 4.23
C MET A 58 2.33 14.69 3.74
N HIS A 59 2.31 15.03 2.45
CA HIS A 59 1.17 15.71 1.84
C HIS A 59 -0.05 14.80 1.83
N VAL A 60 0.05 13.57 1.29
CA VAL A 60 -1.10 12.67 1.19
C VAL A 60 -1.62 12.24 2.57
N HIS A 61 -0.74 11.91 3.52
CA HIS A 61 -1.13 11.63 4.90
C HIS A 61 -1.83 12.85 5.55
N GLY A 62 -1.29 14.04 5.31
CA GLY A 62 -1.73 15.29 5.90
C GLY A 62 -3.02 15.89 5.33
N ARG A 63 -3.50 15.42 4.16
CA ARG A 63 -4.74 15.92 3.53
C ARG A 63 -5.93 15.87 4.50
N ALA A 64 -6.07 14.77 5.25
CA ALA A 64 -7.12 14.59 6.24
C ALA A 64 -7.09 15.62 7.38
N THR A 65 -5.94 16.26 7.63
CA THR A 65 -5.72 17.28 8.67
C THR A 65 -5.52 18.68 8.12
N GLY A 66 -5.58 18.88 6.80
CA GLY A 66 -5.55 20.20 6.15
C GLY A 66 -4.16 20.76 5.80
N GLY A 67 -3.09 19.98 5.97
CA GLY A 67 -1.72 20.41 5.65
C GLY A 67 -0.74 19.24 5.77
N PRO A 68 0.50 19.34 5.25
CA PRO A 68 1.44 18.22 5.27
C PRO A 68 1.82 17.83 6.70
N VAL A 69 1.73 16.53 7.00
CA VAL A 69 2.08 15.96 8.31
C VAL A 69 2.91 14.69 8.10
N PRO A 70 4.03 14.50 8.82
CA PRO A 70 4.79 13.25 8.75
C PRO A 70 3.97 12.05 9.27
N LEU A 71 4.28 10.86 8.78
CA LEU A 71 3.94 9.65 9.50
C LEU A 71 4.93 9.51 10.68
N ALA A 72 4.43 9.21 11.87
CA ALA A 72 5.27 8.98 13.05
C ALA A 72 5.94 7.58 13.09
N VAL A 73 6.08 6.93 11.93
CA VAL A 73 6.67 5.60 11.73
C VAL A 73 7.51 5.56 10.45
N ASP A 74 8.41 4.58 10.36
CA ASP A 74 9.31 4.38 9.22
C ASP A 74 8.66 3.61 8.06
N TYR A 75 7.55 4.14 7.55
CA TYR A 75 6.73 3.47 6.54
C TYR A 75 7.45 3.28 5.20
N ALA A 76 8.14 4.32 4.69
CA ALA A 76 8.82 4.24 3.40
C ALA A 76 9.97 3.22 3.46
N SER A 77 10.72 3.21 4.56
CA SER A 77 11.77 2.22 4.82
C SER A 77 11.23 0.79 4.85
N VAL A 78 10.08 0.56 5.51
CA VAL A 78 9.45 -0.78 5.54
C VAL A 78 9.02 -1.22 4.16
N VAL A 79 8.39 -0.34 3.38
CA VAL A 79 8.03 -0.60 1.98
C VAL A 79 9.26 -1.00 1.17
N ALA A 80 10.35 -0.23 1.27
CA ALA A 80 11.59 -0.51 0.56
C ALA A 80 12.27 -1.81 0.99
N GLY A 81 12.22 -2.16 2.28
CA GLY A 81 12.68 -3.45 2.77
C GLY A 81 11.92 -4.63 2.17
N VAL A 82 10.59 -4.50 2.00
CA VAL A 82 9.79 -5.51 1.28
C VAL A 82 10.21 -5.58 -0.18
N LEU A 83 10.39 -4.44 -0.86
CA LEU A 83 10.82 -4.39 -2.26
C LEU A 83 12.22 -5.01 -2.45
N ALA A 84 13.16 -4.77 -1.54
CA ALA A 84 14.49 -5.39 -1.60
C ALA A 84 14.41 -6.92 -1.50
N ALA A 85 13.59 -7.44 -0.58
CA ALA A 85 13.36 -8.88 -0.47
C ALA A 85 12.70 -9.45 -1.73
N GLN A 86 11.75 -8.73 -2.33
CA GLN A 86 11.09 -9.12 -3.58
C GLN A 86 12.07 -9.18 -4.74
N GLY A 87 12.89 -8.15 -4.93
CA GLY A 87 13.89 -8.09 -5.99
C GLY A 87 14.88 -9.26 -5.90
N ALA A 88 15.47 -9.48 -4.72
CA ALA A 88 16.39 -10.59 -4.50
C ALA A 88 15.73 -11.97 -4.69
N THR A 89 14.50 -12.14 -4.19
CA THR A 89 13.76 -13.41 -4.36
C THR A 89 13.43 -13.68 -5.82
N ALA A 90 12.91 -12.67 -6.52
CA ALA A 90 12.52 -12.77 -7.93
C ALA A 90 13.75 -13.06 -8.79
N ALA A 91 14.86 -12.34 -8.59
CA ALA A 91 16.12 -12.61 -9.28
C ALA A 91 16.61 -14.04 -8.99
N GLY A 92 16.52 -14.53 -7.75
CA GLY A 92 16.84 -15.92 -7.41
C GLY A 92 16.01 -16.95 -8.16
N ILE A 93 14.70 -16.71 -8.34
CA ILE A 93 13.82 -17.52 -9.19
C ILE A 93 14.26 -17.44 -10.66
N GLY A 94 14.55 -16.23 -11.16
CA GLY A 94 15.04 -16.02 -12.53
C GLY A 94 16.33 -16.81 -12.80
N ARG A 95 17.29 -16.78 -11.87
CA ARG A 95 18.52 -17.58 -11.95
C ARG A 95 18.27 -19.08 -11.98
N ALA A 96 17.39 -19.58 -11.11
CA ALA A 96 17.00 -20.99 -11.12
C ALA A 96 16.37 -21.43 -12.46
N ARG A 97 15.82 -20.47 -13.21
CA ARG A 97 15.19 -20.67 -14.52
C ARG A 97 16.10 -20.30 -15.70
N GLY A 98 17.38 -20.00 -15.46
CA GLY A 98 18.41 -19.82 -16.48
C GLY A 98 18.79 -18.37 -16.82
N LEU A 99 18.31 -17.36 -16.09
CA LEU A 99 18.71 -15.96 -16.29
C LEU A 99 20.01 -15.63 -15.54
N ASP A 100 20.87 -14.77 -16.10
CA ASP A 100 22.06 -14.24 -15.39
C ASP A 100 21.69 -12.94 -14.66
N LEU A 101 21.06 -13.06 -13.49
CA LEU A 101 20.68 -11.94 -12.62
C LEU A 101 21.42 -12.05 -11.29
N ARG A 102 22.43 -11.23 -11.05
CA ARG A 102 23.35 -11.32 -9.90
C ARG A 102 23.04 -10.34 -8.79
N GLU A 103 22.34 -9.26 -9.12
CA GLU A 103 22.01 -8.20 -8.18
C GLU A 103 20.61 -7.63 -8.43
N ALA A 104 19.95 -7.25 -7.33
CA ALA A 104 18.73 -6.45 -7.35
C ALA A 104 18.93 -5.17 -6.52
N ARG A 105 18.76 -4.01 -7.14
CA ARG A 105 18.90 -2.70 -6.48
C ARG A 105 17.54 -2.04 -6.31
N THR A 106 17.32 -1.38 -5.17
CA THR A 106 16.13 -0.57 -4.90
C THR A 106 16.48 0.55 -3.92
N SER A 107 15.52 1.42 -3.61
CA SER A 107 15.72 2.53 -2.68
C SER A 107 14.46 2.89 -1.91
N VAL A 108 14.63 3.61 -0.80
CA VAL A 108 13.52 4.11 0.02
C VAL A 108 12.63 5.07 -0.78
N ALA A 109 13.21 5.94 -1.61
CA ALA A 109 12.48 6.84 -2.49
C ALA A 109 11.64 6.11 -3.55
N GLN A 110 12.18 5.08 -4.21
CA GLN A 110 11.40 4.24 -5.13
C GLN A 110 10.21 3.58 -4.43
N GLY A 111 10.42 3.09 -3.19
CA GLY A 111 9.34 2.55 -2.37
C GLY A 111 8.26 3.57 -2.04
N ALA A 112 8.65 4.78 -1.65
CA ALA A 112 7.71 5.87 -1.37
C ALA A 112 6.90 6.28 -2.61
N LEU A 113 7.55 6.39 -3.77
CA LEU A 113 6.89 6.73 -5.03
C LEU A 113 5.89 5.64 -5.46
N LEU A 114 6.27 4.36 -5.36
CA LEU A 114 5.35 3.26 -5.63
C LEU A 114 4.13 3.31 -4.70
N ALA A 115 4.34 3.56 -3.40
CA ALA A 115 3.27 3.64 -2.42
C ALA A 115 2.27 4.78 -2.71
N LEU A 116 2.71 5.80 -3.44
CA LEU A 116 1.89 6.94 -3.85
C LEU A 116 1.33 6.81 -5.28
N GLY A 117 1.58 5.73 -5.99
CA GLY A 117 1.29 5.58 -7.42
C GLY A 117 -0.13 5.98 -7.83
N GLN A 118 -1.16 5.56 -7.07
CA GLN A 118 -2.55 5.95 -7.38
C GLN A 118 -2.86 7.44 -7.15
N TYR A 119 -2.18 8.09 -6.19
CA TYR A 119 -2.35 9.51 -5.90
C TYR A 119 -1.59 10.36 -6.92
N LEU A 120 -0.39 9.93 -7.31
CA LEU A 120 0.40 10.52 -8.39
C LEU A 120 -0.34 10.46 -9.72
N ALA A 121 -0.88 9.29 -10.06
CA ALA A 121 -1.65 9.09 -11.28
C ALA A 121 -2.86 10.02 -11.36
N ALA A 122 -3.60 10.19 -10.28
CA ALA A 122 -4.74 11.11 -10.29
C ALA A 122 -4.33 12.59 -10.36
N ALA A 123 -3.25 12.98 -9.68
CA ALA A 123 -2.77 14.36 -9.74
C ALA A 123 -2.24 14.76 -11.14
N THR A 124 -1.91 13.77 -11.98
CA THR A 124 -1.32 13.97 -13.32
C THR A 124 -2.20 13.47 -14.45
N ALA A 125 -3.47 13.15 -14.16
CA ALA A 125 -4.40 12.67 -15.17
C ALA A 125 -4.83 13.81 -16.11
N ASP A 126 -4.70 13.60 -17.42
CA ASP A 126 -5.01 14.60 -18.44
C ASP A 126 -6.52 14.78 -18.72
N GLY A 127 -7.40 14.23 -17.88
CA GLY A 127 -8.85 14.27 -18.07
C GLY A 127 -9.53 15.53 -17.55
N PRO A 128 -10.82 15.76 -17.90
CA PRO A 128 -11.57 16.88 -17.35
C PRO A 128 -11.64 16.78 -15.83
N GLU A 129 -11.35 17.89 -15.15
CA GLU A 129 -11.51 18.00 -13.70
C GLU A 129 -12.98 17.70 -13.34
N GLN A 130 -13.20 16.57 -12.66
CA GLN A 130 -14.47 16.28 -12.04
C GLN A 130 -14.41 16.75 -10.58
N PRO A 131 -15.54 17.17 -9.98
CA PRO A 131 -15.57 17.52 -8.57
C PRO A 131 -15.13 16.32 -7.73
N GLU A 132 -13.91 16.37 -7.22
CA GLU A 132 -13.40 15.40 -6.26
C GLU A 132 -13.79 15.82 -4.85
N VAL A 133 -14.03 14.83 -3.98
CA VAL A 133 -14.21 15.11 -2.55
C VAL A 133 -12.95 15.81 -2.05
N SER A 134 -13.12 17.04 -1.60
CA SER A 134 -12.04 17.92 -1.13
C SER A 134 -12.36 18.47 0.26
N GLY A 135 -11.31 18.92 0.95
CA GLY A 135 -11.39 19.42 2.32
C GLY A 135 -11.00 18.38 3.37
N PRO A 136 -10.45 18.80 4.52
CA PRO A 136 -9.95 17.90 5.54
C PRO A 136 -11.08 17.14 6.25
N GLY A 137 -10.75 15.99 6.82
CA GLY A 137 -11.67 15.20 7.64
C GLY A 137 -11.30 13.72 7.71
N LEU A 138 -11.80 13.06 8.76
CA LEU A 138 -11.61 11.64 9.05
C LEU A 138 -12.96 10.92 9.15
N ALA A 139 -12.98 9.62 8.87
CA ALA A 139 -14.16 8.78 9.12
C ALA A 139 -14.33 8.43 10.62
N THR A 140 -13.28 8.63 11.40
CA THR A 140 -13.24 8.37 12.85
C THR A 140 -14.27 9.24 13.59
N LEU A 141 -14.98 8.62 14.53
CA LEU A 141 -16.04 9.22 15.33
C LEU A 141 -15.69 9.14 16.81
N ASP A 142 -16.09 10.16 17.55
CA ASP A 142 -16.00 10.21 19.01
C ASP A 142 -17.42 9.99 19.59
N THR A 143 -17.49 9.36 20.76
CA THR A 143 -18.73 8.98 21.47
C THR A 143 -18.91 9.80 22.75
N SER A 144 -20.13 9.82 23.29
CA SER A 144 -20.46 10.60 24.49
C SER A 144 -19.74 10.13 25.76
N ASP A 145 -19.35 8.85 25.81
CA ASP A 145 -18.58 8.21 26.89
C ASP A 145 -17.06 8.24 26.64
N GLY A 146 -16.60 9.06 25.69
CA GLY A 146 -15.18 9.35 25.45
C GLY A 146 -14.43 8.28 24.67
N ALA A 147 -15.11 7.25 24.15
CA ALA A 147 -14.50 6.30 23.25
C ALA A 147 -14.38 6.86 21.82
N ARG A 148 -13.37 6.39 21.11
CA ARG A 148 -13.15 6.68 19.70
C ARG A 148 -13.36 5.43 18.87
N VAL A 149 -14.04 5.56 17.74
CA VAL A 149 -14.36 4.41 16.88
C VAL A 149 -14.09 4.70 15.41
N GLU A 150 -13.71 3.64 14.70
CA GLU A 150 -13.66 3.62 13.25
C GLU A 150 -14.77 2.70 12.74
N VAL A 151 -15.54 3.20 11.77
CA VAL A 151 -16.63 2.45 11.13
C VAL A 151 -16.30 2.13 9.68
N GLU A 152 -16.74 0.98 9.21
CA GLU A 152 -16.52 0.55 7.84
C GLU A 152 -17.74 -0.17 7.24
N THR A 153 -18.05 0.17 6.00
CA THR A 153 -18.98 -0.60 5.16
C THR A 153 -18.74 -0.33 3.68
N LEU A 154 -18.99 -1.32 2.84
CA LEU A 154 -19.00 -1.16 1.38
C LEU A 154 -20.43 -1.13 0.82
N ASP A 155 -21.43 -1.29 1.68
CA ASP A 155 -22.84 -1.33 1.31
C ASP A 155 -23.52 0.01 1.65
N PRO A 156 -24.03 0.74 0.64
CA PRO A 156 -24.75 1.98 0.88
C PRO A 156 -26.04 1.79 1.69
N SER A 157 -26.64 0.60 1.67
CA SER A 157 -27.83 0.29 2.46
C SER A 157 -27.48 0.18 3.95
N ALA A 158 -26.42 -0.58 4.27
CA ALA A 158 -25.86 -0.65 5.62
C ALA A 158 -25.47 0.73 6.17
N TRP A 159 -24.86 1.59 5.34
CA TRP A 159 -24.53 2.97 5.70
C TRP A 159 -25.78 3.78 6.09
N ARG A 160 -26.82 3.75 5.25
CA ARG A 160 -28.07 4.48 5.51
C ARG A 160 -28.76 3.98 6.78
N GLU A 161 -28.84 2.67 6.96
CA GLU A 161 -29.47 2.04 8.12
C GLU A 161 -28.73 2.37 9.42
N PHE A 162 -27.38 2.35 9.41
CA PHE A 162 -26.56 2.73 10.55
C PHE A 162 -26.90 4.14 11.05
N TRP A 163 -26.91 5.11 10.13
CA TRP A 163 -27.19 6.50 10.47
C TRP A 163 -28.65 6.73 10.85
N ALA A 164 -29.60 6.04 10.22
CA ALA A 164 -31.01 6.09 10.60
C ALA A 164 -31.22 5.64 12.06
N ARG A 165 -30.54 4.58 12.50
CA ARG A 165 -30.58 4.10 13.90
C ARG A 165 -30.00 5.07 14.91
N LEU A 166 -29.06 5.91 14.49
CA LEU A 166 -28.50 6.98 15.32
C LEU A 166 -29.39 8.25 15.32
N GLY A 167 -30.47 8.26 14.54
CA GLY A 167 -31.43 9.36 14.44
C GLY A 167 -31.10 10.37 13.33
N VAL A 168 -30.24 10.02 12.39
CA VAL A 168 -29.86 10.90 11.27
C VAL A 168 -30.80 10.68 10.07
N PRO A 169 -31.45 11.73 9.53
CA PRO A 169 -32.25 11.66 8.32
C PRO A 169 -31.47 11.16 7.09
N ALA A 170 -32.12 10.35 6.25
CA ALA A 170 -31.51 9.76 5.05
C ALA A 170 -30.83 10.76 4.09
N PRO A 171 -31.37 11.97 3.82
CA PRO A 171 -30.69 12.95 2.98
C PRO A 171 -29.33 13.41 3.55
N LEU A 172 -29.22 13.53 4.88
CA LEU A 172 -27.97 13.92 5.54
C LEU A 172 -26.97 12.77 5.55
N ALA A 173 -27.42 11.55 5.84
CA ALA A 173 -26.60 10.34 5.72
C ALA A 173 -26.07 10.17 4.29
N GLY A 174 -26.90 10.43 3.28
CA GLY A 174 -26.53 10.35 1.87
C GLY A 174 -25.38 11.29 1.48
N ARG A 175 -25.33 12.52 2.04
CA ARG A 175 -24.23 13.48 1.80
C ARG A 175 -22.89 12.98 2.29
N GLY A 176 -22.86 12.18 3.36
CA GLY A 176 -21.63 11.59 3.88
C GLY A 176 -21.12 10.37 3.12
N TRP A 177 -21.96 9.75 2.27
CA TRP A 177 -21.59 8.49 1.60
C TRP A 177 -20.43 8.64 0.62
N LEU A 178 -20.48 9.65 -0.25
CA LEU A 178 -19.42 9.83 -1.26
C LEU A 178 -18.05 10.14 -0.64
N PRO A 179 -17.92 11.09 0.32
CA PRO A 179 -16.67 11.30 1.05
C PRO A 179 -16.18 10.06 1.80
N PHE A 180 -17.10 9.30 2.39
CA PHE A 180 -16.75 8.06 3.06
C PHE A 180 -16.22 7.02 2.07
N GLN A 181 -16.95 6.75 0.99
CA GLN A 181 -16.59 5.74 -0.01
C GLN A 181 -15.26 6.07 -0.71
N GLN A 182 -15.02 7.34 -1.04
CA GLN A 182 -13.86 7.76 -1.82
C GLN A 182 -12.60 8.05 -0.97
N ARG A 183 -12.67 7.96 0.36
CA ARG A 183 -11.54 8.34 1.24
C ARG A 183 -10.23 7.59 0.96
N PHE A 184 -10.30 6.35 0.45
CA PHE A 184 -9.12 5.59 0.03
C PHE A 184 -8.42 6.20 -1.19
N ALA A 185 -9.19 6.84 -2.07
CA ALA A 185 -8.70 7.45 -3.31
C ALA A 185 -8.22 8.89 -3.10
N THR A 186 -8.87 9.64 -2.20
CA THR A 186 -8.61 11.08 -1.99
C THR A 186 -7.68 11.36 -0.81
N ALA A 187 -7.60 10.43 0.15
CA ALA A 187 -6.99 10.60 1.48
C ALA A 187 -7.64 11.71 2.32
N VAL A 188 -8.93 11.99 2.08
CA VAL A 188 -9.77 12.87 2.92
C VAL A 188 -11.14 12.25 3.16
N CYS A 189 -11.77 12.59 4.28
CA CYS A 189 -13.15 12.21 4.58
C CYS A 189 -13.90 13.35 5.30
N PRO A 190 -14.26 14.43 4.59
CA PRO A 190 -15.06 15.53 5.13
C PRO A 190 -16.52 15.08 5.37
N LEU A 191 -16.74 14.29 6.43
CA LEU A 191 -18.10 13.92 6.85
C LEU A 191 -18.90 15.15 7.28
N PRO A 192 -20.21 15.22 6.95
CA PRO A 192 -21.10 16.26 7.47
C PRO A 192 -21.03 16.34 9.00
N GLY A 193 -21.03 17.56 9.54
CA GLY A 193 -20.93 17.80 10.98
C GLY A 193 -22.04 17.11 11.77
N GLU A 194 -23.22 16.99 11.19
CA GLU A 194 -24.40 16.33 11.76
C GLU A 194 -24.15 14.85 12.06
N LEU A 195 -23.37 14.16 11.22
CA LEU A 195 -23.01 12.75 11.46
C LEU A 195 -22.10 12.63 12.68
N ARG A 196 -21.14 13.55 12.82
CA ARG A 196 -20.25 13.59 13.99
C ARG A 196 -21.01 13.94 15.25
N GLN A 197 -21.90 14.92 15.20
CA GLN A 197 -22.74 15.29 16.35
C GLN A 197 -23.69 14.16 16.77
N ALA A 198 -24.26 13.43 15.80
CA ALA A 198 -25.08 12.27 16.10
C ALA A 198 -24.29 11.17 16.81
N ALA A 199 -23.03 10.93 16.41
CA ALA A 199 -22.16 9.98 17.10
C ALA A 199 -21.75 10.47 18.51
N LEU A 200 -21.39 11.76 18.64
CA LEU A 200 -21.02 12.39 19.91
C LEU A 200 -22.16 12.41 20.93
N GLY A 201 -23.42 12.34 20.49
CA GLY A 201 -24.60 12.24 21.35
C GLY A 201 -24.94 10.83 21.82
N ARG A 202 -24.10 9.82 21.53
CA ARG A 202 -24.39 8.40 21.76
C ARG A 202 -23.21 7.69 22.40
N THR A 203 -23.49 6.68 23.23
CA THR A 203 -22.46 5.87 23.87
C THR A 203 -21.81 4.90 22.88
N LEU A 204 -20.65 4.36 23.23
CA LEU A 204 -20.03 3.27 22.46
C LEU A 204 -20.98 2.07 22.30
N ALA A 205 -21.78 1.76 23.32
CA ALA A 205 -22.75 0.66 23.28
C ALA A 205 -23.83 0.90 22.21
N ASP A 206 -24.34 2.13 22.11
CA ASP A 206 -25.35 2.50 21.11
C ASP A 206 -24.79 2.36 19.69
N LEU A 207 -23.57 2.84 19.45
CA LEU A 207 -22.93 2.74 18.13
C LEU A 207 -22.66 1.27 17.75
N ARG A 208 -22.20 0.45 18.69
CA ARG A 208 -22.01 -0.99 18.46
C ARG A 208 -23.33 -1.69 18.14
N ALA A 209 -24.40 -1.35 18.85
CA ALA A 209 -25.73 -1.90 18.57
C ALA A 209 -26.23 -1.49 17.17
N ALA A 210 -26.08 -0.21 16.79
CA ALA A 210 -26.43 0.26 15.46
C ALA A 210 -25.62 -0.43 14.37
N ALA A 211 -24.30 -0.57 14.56
CA ALA A 211 -23.39 -1.21 13.63
C ALA A 211 -23.71 -2.69 13.41
N HIS A 212 -23.94 -3.44 14.50
CA HIS A 212 -24.34 -4.84 14.45
C HIS A 212 -25.63 -5.04 13.65
N HIS A 213 -26.66 -4.21 13.87
CA HIS A 213 -27.94 -4.35 13.17
C HIS A 213 -27.87 -3.95 11.70
N SER A 214 -27.02 -2.99 11.33
CA SER A 214 -26.90 -2.53 9.96
C SER A 214 -25.88 -3.31 9.12
N GLY A 215 -25.07 -4.17 9.74
CA GLY A 215 -23.95 -4.85 9.08
C GLY A 215 -22.72 -3.95 8.87
N VAL A 216 -22.65 -2.80 9.56
CA VAL A 216 -21.45 -1.96 9.61
C VAL A 216 -20.42 -2.60 10.54
N SER A 217 -19.17 -2.63 10.11
CA SER A 217 -18.06 -3.03 10.98
C SER A 217 -17.63 -1.84 11.82
N LEU A 218 -17.40 -2.05 13.12
CA LEU A 218 -16.99 -0.99 14.04
C LEU A 218 -15.90 -1.51 14.98
N LEU A 219 -14.78 -0.78 15.06
CA LEU A 219 -13.71 -1.05 16.02
C LEU A 219 -13.42 0.19 16.88
N THR A 220 -13.08 -0.04 18.14
CA THR A 220 -12.59 1.03 19.03
C THR A 220 -11.14 1.33 18.68
N VAL A 221 -10.80 2.61 18.53
CA VAL A 221 -9.44 3.07 18.23
C VAL A 221 -8.65 3.13 19.53
N GLY A 222 -7.73 2.18 19.70
CA GLY A 222 -6.83 2.13 20.85
C GLY A 222 -5.72 3.18 20.78
N SER A 223 -5.10 3.46 21.94
CA SER A 223 -3.92 4.33 22.06
C SER A 223 -2.60 3.58 22.03
N ASP A 224 -2.63 2.24 22.12
CA ASP A 224 -1.45 1.38 22.11
C ASP A 224 -0.91 1.24 20.67
N PRO A 225 0.33 1.72 20.39
CA PRO A 225 0.93 1.58 19.08
C PRO A 225 1.41 0.15 18.77
N ALA A 226 1.60 -0.73 19.77
CA ALA A 226 2.24 -2.02 19.61
C ALA A 226 1.49 -3.14 20.37
N PRO A 227 0.25 -3.48 19.96
CA PRO A 227 -0.50 -4.53 20.62
C PRO A 227 0.21 -5.89 20.52
N PRO A 228 -0.06 -6.83 21.44
CA PRO A 228 0.75 -8.04 21.68
C PRO A 228 0.73 -9.08 20.54
N VAL A 229 0.05 -8.81 19.43
CA VAL A 229 -0.14 -9.75 18.33
C VAL A 229 0.77 -9.36 17.16
N HIS A 230 1.77 -10.20 16.89
CA HIS A 230 2.69 -10.05 15.77
C HIS A 230 2.56 -11.24 14.81
N PRO A 231 1.53 -11.26 13.96
CA PRO A 231 1.35 -12.36 13.03
C PRO A 231 2.51 -12.42 12.04
N ALA A 232 2.79 -13.61 11.54
CA ALA A 232 3.73 -13.79 10.44
C ALA A 232 3.27 -12.99 9.21
N PRO A 233 4.19 -12.38 8.43
CA PRO A 233 3.82 -11.58 7.26
C PRO A 233 3.01 -12.39 6.24
N TRP A 234 3.35 -13.67 6.07
CA TRP A 234 2.53 -14.65 5.37
C TRP A 234 2.72 -16.05 5.98
N ARG A 235 1.79 -16.95 5.65
CA ARG A 235 1.89 -18.40 5.88
C ARG A 235 1.89 -19.14 4.55
N LEU A 236 2.66 -20.23 4.49
CA LEU A 236 2.72 -21.15 3.35
C LEU A 236 2.20 -22.51 3.81
N THR A 237 1.18 -23.02 3.12
CA THR A 237 0.64 -24.37 3.33
C THR A 237 0.90 -25.18 2.06
N PRO A 238 1.74 -26.23 2.09
CA PRO A 238 2.07 -27.00 0.89
C PRO A 238 0.83 -27.63 0.25
N ALA A 239 0.74 -27.58 -1.08
CA ALA A 239 -0.29 -28.29 -1.84
C ALA A 239 -0.18 -29.81 -1.62
N PRO A 240 -1.26 -30.60 -1.76
CA PRO A 240 -1.20 -32.06 -1.65
C PRO A 240 -0.13 -32.65 -2.59
N ALA A 241 0.48 -33.77 -2.18
CA ALA A 241 1.44 -34.48 -3.01
C ALA A 241 0.76 -34.98 -4.29
N ARG A 242 1.49 -34.98 -5.41
CA ARG A 242 0.96 -35.57 -6.65
C ARG A 242 0.79 -37.08 -6.47
N PRO A 243 -0.28 -37.69 -7.03
CA PRO A 243 -0.46 -39.14 -6.99
C PRO A 243 0.68 -39.93 -7.65
N ASP A 244 1.35 -39.33 -8.64
CA ASP A 244 2.43 -39.93 -9.43
C ASP A 244 3.83 -39.74 -8.82
N GLY A 245 3.96 -39.02 -7.69
CA GLY A 245 5.23 -38.81 -6.97
C GLY A 245 6.30 -38.00 -7.73
N GLY A 246 6.04 -37.59 -8.97
CA GLY A 246 6.99 -36.88 -9.81
C GLY A 246 7.14 -35.41 -9.40
N VAL A 247 8.37 -34.92 -9.34
CA VAL A 247 8.70 -33.49 -9.25
C VAL A 247 8.74 -32.97 -10.69
N PRO A 248 7.80 -32.12 -11.15
CA PRO A 248 7.89 -31.52 -12.47
C PRO A 248 9.16 -30.68 -12.56
N ALA A 249 9.89 -30.78 -13.67
CA ALA A 249 11.02 -29.90 -13.92
C ALA A 249 10.55 -28.43 -13.95
N PRO A 250 11.35 -27.48 -13.42
CA PRO A 250 11.13 -26.05 -13.59
C PRO A 250 10.76 -25.67 -15.03
N ARG A 251 9.77 -24.80 -15.22
CA ARG A 251 9.54 -24.20 -16.54
C ARG A 251 10.71 -23.25 -16.83
N PRO A 252 11.53 -23.49 -17.87
CA PRO A 252 12.64 -22.62 -18.19
C PRO A 252 12.13 -21.20 -18.46
N ALA A 253 12.97 -20.19 -18.18
CA ALA A 253 12.68 -18.84 -18.64
C ALA A 253 12.70 -18.83 -20.17
N VAL A 254 11.61 -18.37 -20.79
CA VAL A 254 11.58 -18.18 -22.24
C VAL A 254 12.57 -17.06 -22.55
N HIS A 255 13.61 -17.37 -23.31
CA HIS A 255 14.59 -16.39 -23.78
C HIS A 255 13.93 -15.55 -24.90
N ALA A 256 13.20 -14.52 -24.52
CA ALA A 256 12.84 -13.46 -25.47
C ALA A 256 14.11 -12.63 -25.75
N PRO A 257 14.41 -12.22 -27.00
CA PRO A 257 15.52 -11.32 -27.29
C PRO A 257 15.35 -9.98 -26.52
N GLY A 258 16.22 -9.74 -25.53
CA GLY A 258 16.17 -8.62 -24.59
C GLY A 258 16.53 -9.07 -23.16
N ALA A 259 16.78 -8.12 -22.24
CA ALA A 259 17.01 -8.45 -20.82
C ALA A 259 15.69 -8.93 -20.18
N ALA A 260 15.47 -10.24 -20.15
CA ALA A 260 14.27 -10.85 -19.60
C ALA A 260 14.15 -10.57 -18.10
N LEU A 261 12.98 -10.10 -17.66
CA LEU A 261 12.66 -9.87 -16.25
C LEU A 261 12.53 -11.20 -15.48
N PRO A 262 12.71 -11.23 -14.14
CA PRO A 262 12.89 -12.48 -13.40
C PRO A 262 11.72 -13.49 -13.48
N LEU A 263 10.48 -13.01 -13.62
CA LEU A 263 9.28 -13.84 -13.69
C LEU A 263 8.77 -14.05 -15.13
N THR A 264 9.56 -13.69 -16.15
CA THR A 264 9.19 -13.88 -17.56
C THR A 264 8.74 -15.31 -17.82
N GLY A 265 7.60 -15.46 -18.49
CA GLY A 265 7.00 -16.77 -18.82
C GLY A 265 6.17 -17.41 -17.71
N LEU A 266 6.02 -16.78 -16.54
CA LEU A 266 5.03 -17.20 -15.54
C LEU A 266 3.69 -16.49 -15.77
N ARG A 267 2.60 -17.19 -15.45
CA ARG A 267 1.23 -16.66 -15.58
C ARG A 267 0.52 -16.57 -14.24
N VAL A 268 -0.03 -15.40 -13.95
CA VAL A 268 -0.86 -15.09 -12.78
C VAL A 268 -2.29 -14.88 -13.24
N VAL A 269 -3.24 -15.57 -12.63
CA VAL A 269 -4.68 -15.27 -12.74
C VAL A 269 -5.09 -14.57 -11.47
N GLU A 270 -5.60 -13.34 -11.57
CA GLU A 270 -6.08 -12.58 -10.42
C GLU A 270 -7.60 -12.34 -10.48
N SER A 271 -8.28 -12.48 -9.35
CA SER A 271 -9.65 -11.96 -9.16
C SER A 271 -9.66 -11.09 -7.91
N THR A 272 -9.23 -9.84 -8.09
CA THR A 272 -8.97 -8.90 -6.99
C THR A 272 -9.71 -7.59 -7.19
N ARG A 273 -9.94 -6.83 -6.12
CA ARG A 273 -10.55 -5.49 -6.15
C ARG A 273 -9.78 -4.50 -5.28
N ARG A 274 -10.02 -3.21 -5.49
CA ARG A 274 -9.44 -2.10 -4.71
C ARG A 274 -7.92 -1.97 -4.86
N VAL A 275 -7.16 -2.01 -3.77
CA VAL A 275 -5.73 -1.67 -3.77
C VAL A 275 -4.86 -2.89 -3.51
N GLN A 276 -5.02 -3.57 -2.36
CA GLN A 276 -4.14 -4.68 -1.93
C GLN A 276 -3.91 -5.75 -3.01
N GLY A 277 -4.98 -6.38 -3.49
CA GLY A 277 -4.88 -7.46 -4.47
C GLY A 277 -4.37 -6.98 -5.83
N PRO A 278 -4.94 -5.91 -6.43
CA PRO A 278 -4.44 -5.39 -7.70
C PRO A 278 -2.97 -4.96 -7.66
N LEU A 279 -2.50 -4.35 -6.57
CA LEU A 279 -1.09 -4.00 -6.40
C LEU A 279 -0.19 -5.24 -6.35
N ALA A 280 -0.60 -6.31 -5.67
CA ALA A 280 0.17 -7.56 -5.62
C ALA A 280 0.36 -8.15 -7.04
N GLY A 281 -0.70 -8.21 -7.84
CA GLY A 281 -0.60 -8.62 -9.24
C GLY A 281 0.25 -7.67 -10.08
N TYR A 282 0.15 -6.36 -9.85
CA TYR A 282 0.96 -5.36 -10.56
C TYR A 282 2.46 -5.48 -10.26
N VAL A 283 2.84 -5.80 -9.01
CA VAL A 283 4.23 -6.10 -8.65
C VAL A 283 4.75 -7.32 -9.39
N LEU A 284 3.98 -8.42 -9.41
CA LEU A 284 4.37 -9.63 -10.14
C LEU A 284 4.53 -9.36 -11.65
N GLN A 285 3.68 -8.49 -12.20
CA GLN A 285 3.81 -8.02 -13.58
C GLN A 285 5.06 -7.18 -13.82
N MET A 286 5.37 -6.22 -12.94
CA MET A 286 6.60 -5.42 -13.03
C MET A 286 7.87 -6.29 -12.96
N LEU A 287 7.77 -7.45 -12.30
CA LEU A 287 8.82 -8.47 -12.26
C LEU A 287 8.79 -9.43 -13.46
N GLY A 288 7.88 -9.26 -14.43
CA GLY A 288 7.84 -9.96 -15.72
C GLY A 288 6.74 -11.00 -15.91
N ALA A 289 5.85 -11.23 -14.94
CA ALA A 289 4.78 -12.21 -15.10
C ALA A 289 3.67 -11.71 -16.03
N GLU A 290 3.07 -12.62 -16.81
CA GLU A 290 1.80 -12.35 -17.49
C GLU A 290 0.68 -12.35 -16.45
N VAL A 291 -0.10 -11.27 -16.36
CA VAL A 291 -1.22 -11.18 -15.43
C VAL A 291 -2.54 -11.12 -16.19
N ILE A 292 -3.42 -12.08 -15.92
CA ILE A 292 -4.79 -12.16 -16.41
C ILE A 292 -5.72 -11.81 -15.26
N ARG A 293 -6.41 -10.68 -15.38
CA ARG A 293 -7.39 -10.17 -14.43
C ARG A 293 -8.79 -10.63 -14.81
N VAL A 294 -9.46 -11.30 -13.87
CA VAL A 294 -10.86 -11.68 -13.96
C VAL A 294 -11.74 -10.57 -13.41
N GLU A 295 -12.53 -9.96 -14.27
CA GLU A 295 -13.47 -8.89 -13.92
C GLU A 295 -14.93 -9.37 -13.96
N PRO A 296 -15.81 -8.81 -13.12
CA PRO A 296 -17.24 -9.09 -13.22
C PRO A 296 -17.81 -8.48 -14.52
N PRO A 297 -19.03 -8.90 -14.93
CA PRO A 297 -19.75 -8.24 -16.02
C PRO A 297 -19.81 -6.73 -15.86
N GLY A 298 -19.42 -5.99 -16.90
CA GLY A 298 -19.36 -4.52 -16.88
C GLY A 298 -18.08 -3.93 -16.28
N GLY A 299 -17.12 -4.78 -15.88
CA GLY A 299 -15.80 -4.39 -15.41
C GLY A 299 -15.73 -4.01 -13.92
N ASP A 300 -14.51 -3.75 -13.44
CA ASP A 300 -14.31 -3.24 -12.08
C ASP A 300 -14.91 -1.83 -11.91
N PRO A 301 -15.76 -1.58 -10.90
CA PRO A 301 -16.31 -0.25 -10.62
C PRO A 301 -15.27 0.88 -10.50
N MET A 302 -14.03 0.56 -10.08
CA MET A 302 -12.95 1.54 -10.01
C MET A 302 -12.57 2.12 -11.38
N ARG A 303 -12.88 1.46 -12.50
CA ARG A 303 -12.64 1.98 -13.86
C ARG A 303 -13.31 3.33 -14.09
N TRP A 304 -14.38 3.62 -13.35
CA TRP A 304 -15.18 4.82 -13.51
C TRP A 304 -14.96 5.85 -12.39
N LEU A 305 -13.99 5.60 -11.50
CA LEU A 305 -13.66 6.53 -10.44
C LEU A 305 -12.81 7.69 -10.97
N ALA A 306 -13.24 8.93 -10.74
CA ALA A 306 -12.48 10.09 -11.13
C ALA A 306 -11.09 10.17 -10.44
N PRO A 307 -10.11 10.85 -11.06
CA PRO A 307 -10.15 11.40 -12.43
C PRO A 307 -9.98 10.31 -13.50
N LEU A 308 -10.62 10.51 -14.65
CA LEU A 308 -10.49 9.62 -15.81
C LEU A 308 -9.34 10.09 -16.71
N ALA A 309 -8.49 9.18 -17.17
CA ALA A 309 -7.48 9.40 -18.19
C ALA A 309 -7.71 8.38 -19.31
N GLY A 310 -7.84 8.84 -20.56
CA GLY A 310 -8.11 7.94 -21.69
C GLY A 310 -9.41 7.12 -21.54
N GLY A 311 -10.42 7.66 -20.84
CA GLY A 311 -11.71 6.99 -20.63
C GLY A 311 -11.76 5.97 -19.48
N THR A 312 -10.66 5.79 -18.74
CA THR A 312 -10.60 4.92 -17.54
C THR A 312 -9.99 5.68 -16.37
N SER A 313 -10.35 5.35 -15.13
CA SER A 313 -9.76 5.93 -13.93
C SER A 313 -8.23 5.83 -13.93
N ALA A 314 -7.54 6.96 -13.74
CA ALA A 314 -6.09 6.97 -13.56
C ALA A 314 -5.67 6.12 -12.34
N ARG A 315 -6.52 6.06 -11.31
CA ARG A 315 -6.28 5.25 -10.10
C ARG A 315 -6.35 3.76 -10.38
N PHE A 316 -7.34 3.36 -11.19
CA PHE A 316 -7.46 1.98 -11.65
C PHE A 316 -6.25 1.59 -12.50
N THR A 317 -5.89 2.43 -13.47
CA THR A 317 -4.78 2.19 -14.39
C THR A 317 -3.44 2.12 -13.64
N ALA A 318 -3.22 2.95 -12.62
CA ALA A 318 -2.02 2.90 -11.78
C ALA A 318 -1.74 1.53 -11.11
N LEU A 319 -2.76 0.68 -10.98
CA LEU A 319 -2.67 -0.64 -10.35
C LEU A 319 -2.92 -1.81 -11.32
N ASN A 320 -3.36 -1.51 -12.55
CA ASN A 320 -3.83 -2.53 -13.49
C ASN A 320 -3.33 -2.35 -14.93
N ALA A 321 -2.54 -1.31 -15.22
CA ALA A 321 -1.98 -1.07 -16.53
C ALA A 321 -1.16 -2.28 -17.01
N GLY A 322 -1.43 -2.74 -18.24
CA GLY A 322 -0.74 -3.86 -18.88
C GLY A 322 -1.33 -5.24 -18.57
N LYS A 323 -2.26 -5.38 -17.61
CA LYS A 323 -2.93 -6.66 -17.34
C LYS A 323 -3.89 -7.02 -18.47
N ARG A 324 -3.93 -8.30 -18.85
CA ARG A 324 -4.97 -8.84 -19.74
C ARG A 324 -6.26 -9.00 -18.95
N VAL A 325 -7.41 -8.72 -19.55
CA VAL A 325 -8.70 -8.80 -18.86
C VAL A 325 -9.55 -9.91 -19.46
N VAL A 326 -10.17 -10.69 -18.60
CA VAL A 326 -11.23 -11.65 -18.95
C VAL A 326 -12.45 -11.30 -18.10
N GLU A 327 -13.60 -11.11 -18.75
CA GLU A 327 -14.87 -10.94 -18.05
C GLU A 327 -15.45 -12.32 -17.68
N ALA A 328 -15.86 -12.50 -16.43
CA ALA A 328 -16.54 -13.71 -15.97
C ALA A 328 -17.52 -13.42 -14.83
N ASP A 329 -18.77 -13.87 -14.98
CA ASP A 329 -19.76 -13.81 -13.90
C ASP A 329 -19.61 -15.01 -12.95
N LEU A 330 -18.88 -14.78 -11.85
CA LEU A 330 -18.62 -15.81 -10.84
C LEU A 330 -19.89 -16.29 -10.10
N THR A 331 -21.03 -15.59 -10.24
CA THR A 331 -22.31 -16.07 -9.69
C THR A 331 -22.89 -17.24 -10.50
N THR A 332 -22.46 -17.40 -11.75
CA THR A 332 -22.90 -18.46 -12.66
C THR A 332 -21.92 -19.62 -12.70
N ALA A 333 -22.38 -20.84 -13.01
CA ALA A 333 -21.47 -21.97 -13.19
C ALA A 333 -20.45 -21.74 -14.33
N PRO A 334 -20.86 -21.26 -15.53
CA PRO A 334 -19.92 -21.00 -16.62
C PRO A 334 -18.83 -19.99 -16.27
N GLY A 335 -19.15 -18.91 -15.55
CA GLY A 335 -18.14 -17.93 -15.16
C GLY A 335 -17.11 -18.50 -14.18
N ARG A 336 -17.52 -19.43 -13.31
CA ARG A 336 -16.59 -20.16 -12.44
C ARG A 336 -15.72 -21.15 -13.22
N ASP A 337 -16.31 -21.84 -14.20
CA ASP A 337 -15.57 -22.77 -15.08
C ASP A 337 -14.51 -22.03 -15.92
N THR A 338 -14.79 -20.80 -16.36
CA THR A 338 -13.78 -19.92 -16.98
C THR A 338 -12.57 -19.71 -16.07
N VAL A 339 -12.79 -19.44 -14.76
CA VAL A 339 -11.67 -19.28 -13.82
C VAL A 339 -10.92 -20.59 -13.65
N ARG A 340 -11.62 -21.72 -13.49
CA ARG A 340 -10.97 -23.05 -13.40
C ARG A 340 -10.07 -23.31 -14.61
N ALA A 341 -10.57 -23.07 -15.82
CA ALA A 341 -9.81 -23.23 -17.05
C ALA A 341 -8.57 -22.33 -17.08
N LEU A 342 -8.68 -21.06 -16.71
CA LEU A 342 -7.52 -20.16 -16.62
C LEU A 342 -6.50 -20.64 -15.59
N THR A 343 -6.95 -21.11 -14.42
CA THR A 343 -6.06 -21.57 -13.35
C THR A 343 -5.37 -22.91 -13.66
N ALA A 344 -5.93 -23.74 -14.53
CA ALA A 344 -5.33 -25.02 -14.93
C ALA A 344 -3.96 -24.84 -15.62
N GLU A 345 -3.76 -23.71 -16.29
CA GLU A 345 -2.50 -23.37 -16.97
C GLU A 345 -1.60 -22.42 -16.18
N ALA A 346 -2.15 -21.76 -15.18
CA ALA A 346 -1.49 -20.73 -14.40
C ALA A 346 -0.40 -21.27 -13.46
N ASP A 347 0.47 -20.35 -13.04
CA ASP A 347 1.45 -20.54 -11.98
C ASP A 347 0.92 -20.02 -10.64
N VAL A 348 0.10 -18.97 -10.67
CA VAL A 348 -0.47 -18.33 -9.48
C VAL A 348 -1.96 -18.05 -9.71
N PHE A 349 -2.79 -18.35 -8.72
CA PHE A 349 -4.14 -17.81 -8.60
C PHE A 349 -4.19 -16.87 -7.40
N LEU A 350 -4.55 -15.60 -7.61
CA LEU A 350 -4.55 -14.57 -6.58
C LEU A 350 -5.96 -13.98 -6.41
N HIS A 351 -6.47 -13.95 -5.18
CA HIS A 351 -7.74 -13.28 -4.89
C HIS A 351 -7.68 -12.53 -3.55
N ASN A 352 -8.54 -11.53 -3.38
CA ASN A 352 -8.74 -10.80 -2.12
C ASN A 352 -10.21 -10.78 -1.69
N TRP A 353 -10.90 -11.89 -1.93
CA TRP A 353 -12.30 -12.04 -1.57
C TRP A 353 -12.48 -12.08 -0.04
N ALA A 354 -13.66 -11.66 0.41
CA ALA A 354 -14.04 -11.77 1.82
C ALA A 354 -14.02 -13.24 2.30
N PRO A 355 -13.79 -13.50 3.60
CA PRO A 355 -13.79 -14.83 4.18
C PRO A 355 -15.01 -15.69 3.76
N GLY A 356 -14.74 -16.96 3.45
CA GLY A 356 -15.74 -17.93 3.00
C GLY A 356 -16.30 -17.70 1.59
N LYS A 357 -15.91 -16.63 0.88
CA LYS A 357 -16.39 -16.42 -0.50
C LYS A 357 -15.78 -17.39 -1.50
N ALA A 358 -14.52 -17.81 -1.32
CA ALA A 358 -13.88 -18.79 -2.20
C ALA A 358 -14.60 -20.14 -2.14
N ASP A 359 -14.88 -20.64 -0.94
CA ASP A 359 -15.68 -21.85 -0.66
C ASP A 359 -17.08 -21.78 -1.28
N ARG A 360 -17.81 -20.67 -1.08
CA ARG A 360 -19.13 -20.46 -1.72
C ARG A 360 -19.07 -20.44 -3.26
N LEU A 361 -17.92 -20.06 -3.83
CA LEU A 361 -17.68 -20.10 -5.26
C LEU A 361 -17.14 -21.47 -5.71
N GLY A 362 -16.79 -22.39 -4.82
CA GLY A 362 -16.06 -23.60 -5.20
C GLY A 362 -14.73 -23.28 -5.89
N LEU A 363 -14.08 -22.17 -5.53
CA LEU A 363 -12.79 -21.74 -6.07
C LEU A 363 -11.77 -21.57 -4.94
N ASP A 364 -11.89 -22.39 -3.89
CA ASP A 364 -10.91 -22.41 -2.81
C ASP A 364 -9.68 -23.27 -3.15
N ASP A 365 -8.73 -23.34 -2.23
CA ASP A 365 -7.53 -24.15 -2.40
C ASP A 365 -7.83 -25.66 -2.44
N ALA A 366 -8.85 -26.12 -1.71
CA ALA A 366 -9.28 -27.52 -1.74
C ALA A 366 -9.94 -27.88 -3.09
N ASP A 367 -10.55 -26.92 -3.77
CA ASP A 367 -11.10 -27.10 -5.11
C ASP A 367 -10.04 -27.09 -6.22
N LEU A 368 -9.04 -26.21 -6.12
CA LEU A 368 -8.11 -25.95 -7.23
C LEU A 368 -6.79 -26.74 -7.14
N LEU A 369 -6.24 -26.94 -5.93
CA LEU A 369 -4.93 -27.58 -5.78
C LEU A 369 -4.91 -29.08 -6.15
N PRO A 370 -5.97 -29.89 -5.93
CA PRO A 370 -5.96 -31.29 -6.38
C PRO A 370 -5.82 -31.44 -7.89
N ALA A 371 -6.48 -30.57 -8.67
CA ALA A 371 -6.38 -30.56 -10.13
C ALA A 371 -5.06 -29.96 -10.62
N ARG A 372 -4.48 -29.03 -9.86
CA ARG A 372 -3.22 -28.35 -10.19
C ARG A 372 -2.28 -28.25 -8.97
N PRO A 373 -1.58 -29.35 -8.58
CA PRO A 373 -0.73 -29.34 -7.37
C PRO A 373 0.49 -28.41 -7.42
N ALA A 374 0.84 -27.88 -8.61
CA ALA A 374 1.91 -26.91 -8.80
C ALA A 374 1.45 -25.44 -8.74
N LEU A 375 0.14 -25.19 -8.57
CA LEU A 375 -0.44 -23.85 -8.46
C LEU A 375 -0.05 -23.22 -7.13
N VAL A 376 0.36 -21.96 -7.16
CA VAL A 376 0.39 -21.11 -5.97
C VAL A 376 -0.99 -20.48 -5.80
N TYR A 377 -1.72 -20.89 -4.77
CA TYR A 377 -3.03 -20.31 -4.42
C TYR A 377 -2.81 -19.20 -3.40
N ALA A 378 -3.11 -17.94 -3.73
CA ALA A 378 -2.82 -16.80 -2.87
C ALA A 378 -4.09 -16.06 -2.45
N TRP A 379 -4.29 -15.96 -1.14
CA TRP A 379 -5.34 -15.16 -0.53
C TRP A 379 -4.75 -13.95 0.20
N ALA A 380 -5.07 -12.77 -0.33
CA ALA A 380 -4.78 -11.49 0.32
C ALA A 380 -6.00 -11.06 1.14
N SER A 381 -5.94 -11.26 2.46
CA SER A 381 -7.06 -11.00 3.37
C SER A 381 -6.90 -9.68 4.13
N GLY A 382 -7.94 -9.27 4.87
CA GLY A 382 -7.84 -8.12 5.78
C GLY A 382 -7.19 -8.46 7.12
N PHE A 383 -7.77 -9.42 7.85
CA PHE A 383 -7.35 -9.77 9.21
C PHE A 383 -6.53 -11.07 9.30
N GLY A 384 -6.47 -11.89 8.25
CA GLY A 384 -5.97 -13.25 8.37
C GLY A 384 -6.80 -14.03 9.39
N ASP A 385 -6.13 -14.70 10.33
CA ASP A 385 -6.72 -15.48 11.44
C ASP A 385 -6.78 -14.70 12.77
N THR A 386 -6.33 -13.44 12.79
CA THR A 386 -6.22 -12.65 14.04
C THR A 386 -7.55 -12.37 14.73
N LEU A 387 -8.66 -12.49 14.00
CA LEU A 387 -10.03 -12.33 14.50
C LEU A 387 -10.88 -13.61 14.30
N GLY A 388 -10.24 -14.77 14.23
CA GLY A 388 -10.88 -16.07 13.97
C GLY A 388 -11.27 -16.29 12.51
N ASP A 389 -12.05 -17.33 12.25
CA ASP A 389 -12.29 -17.84 10.88
C ASP A 389 -13.29 -17.03 10.06
N ARG A 390 -14.12 -16.21 10.72
CA ARG A 390 -15.14 -15.37 10.08
C ARG A 390 -15.04 -13.93 10.58
N PRO A 391 -13.92 -13.25 10.32
CA PRO A 391 -13.74 -11.88 10.76
C PRO A 391 -14.69 -10.95 9.99
N PRO A 392 -14.95 -9.73 10.52
CA PRO A 392 -15.68 -8.70 9.78
C PRO A 392 -14.93 -8.31 8.50
N LEU A 393 -15.55 -7.43 7.71
CA LEU A 393 -14.91 -6.85 6.54
C LEU A 393 -13.57 -6.22 6.94
N GLY A 394 -12.48 -6.70 6.35
CA GLY A 394 -11.15 -6.16 6.61
C GLY A 394 -10.73 -5.17 5.54
N THR A 395 -10.77 -3.89 5.90
CA THR A 395 -10.24 -2.79 5.08
C THR A 395 -8.99 -2.21 5.72
N ASP A 396 -8.30 -1.35 4.97
CA ASP A 396 -7.10 -0.66 5.42
C ASP A 396 -7.28 0.03 6.78
N TYR A 397 -8.36 0.77 6.97
CA TYR A 397 -8.59 1.53 8.20
C TYR A 397 -8.86 0.64 9.41
N LEU A 398 -9.67 -0.41 9.24
CA LEU A 398 -9.90 -1.36 10.32
C LEU A 398 -8.67 -2.21 10.64
N ALA A 399 -7.86 -2.54 9.64
CA ALA A 399 -6.57 -3.20 9.87
C ALA A 399 -5.59 -2.27 10.60
N GLN A 400 -5.54 -0.98 10.26
CA GLN A 400 -4.76 0.01 10.99
C GLN A 400 -5.20 0.13 12.46
N VAL A 401 -6.50 0.17 12.71
CA VAL A 401 -7.06 0.24 14.07
C VAL A 401 -6.76 -1.02 14.85
N HIS A 402 -7.10 -2.19 14.30
CA HIS A 402 -6.91 -3.48 14.97
C HIS A 402 -5.44 -3.76 15.26
N SER A 403 -4.55 -3.45 14.31
CA SER A 403 -3.13 -3.68 14.48
C SER A 403 -2.47 -2.71 15.45
N GLY A 404 -3.10 -1.58 15.83
CA GLY A 404 -2.48 -0.49 16.61
C GLY A 404 -1.73 0.55 15.76
N LEU A 405 -1.63 0.34 14.43
CA LEU A 405 -0.97 1.27 13.52
C LEU A 405 -1.65 2.65 13.49
N ALA A 406 -2.98 2.72 13.66
CA ALA A 406 -3.72 3.97 13.78
C ALA A 406 -3.25 4.86 14.95
N ALA A 407 -2.73 4.26 16.02
CA ALA A 407 -2.09 4.99 17.12
C ALA A 407 -0.63 5.34 16.78
N ALA A 408 0.09 4.41 16.15
CA ALA A 408 1.52 4.56 15.86
C ALA A 408 1.83 5.66 14.83
N VAL A 409 0.97 5.87 13.83
CA VAL A 409 1.19 6.88 12.77
C VAL A 409 1.02 8.33 13.26
N ARG A 410 0.52 8.52 14.48
CA ARG A 410 0.27 9.84 15.10
C ARG A 410 1.16 10.01 16.33
N PRO A 411 1.79 11.17 16.56
CA PRO A 411 2.60 11.42 17.76
C PRO A 411 1.77 11.48 19.04
N TYR A 412 2.41 11.24 20.19
CA TYR A 412 1.82 11.44 21.50
C TYR A 412 1.22 12.85 21.64
N GLY A 413 0.06 12.94 22.28
CA GLY A 413 -0.72 14.18 22.43
C GLY A 413 -1.70 14.43 21.28
N GLU A 414 -1.53 13.79 20.12
CA GLU A 414 -2.57 13.77 19.10
C GLU A 414 -3.55 12.60 19.33
N PRO A 415 -4.86 12.80 19.13
CA PRO A 415 -5.81 11.70 19.19
C PRO A 415 -5.51 10.62 18.13
N PRO A 416 -5.44 9.32 18.50
CA PRO A 416 -5.22 8.22 17.55
C PRO A 416 -6.26 8.21 16.43
N ALA A 417 -5.82 7.98 15.19
CA ALA A 417 -6.70 7.85 14.03
C ALA A 417 -5.92 7.20 12.88
N PRO A 418 -6.58 6.35 12.06
CA PRO A 418 -5.93 5.82 10.88
C PRO A 418 -5.46 6.94 9.95
N SER A 419 -4.37 6.67 9.24
CA SER A 419 -4.02 7.43 8.06
C SER A 419 -5.05 7.15 6.96
N LEU A 420 -5.52 8.18 6.25
CA LEU A 420 -6.36 7.98 5.06
C LEU A 420 -5.54 7.70 3.79
N MET A 421 -4.21 7.80 3.88
CA MET A 421 -3.33 7.13 2.93
C MET A 421 -3.43 5.62 3.19
N THR A 422 -3.70 4.84 2.15
CA THR A 422 -3.96 3.39 2.18
C THR A 422 -2.72 2.55 2.55
N LEU A 423 -2.19 2.73 3.75
CA LEU A 423 -0.89 2.21 4.22
C LEU A 423 -0.81 0.69 4.16
N THR A 424 -1.75 0.01 4.78
CA THR A 424 -1.79 -1.44 4.89
C THR A 424 -2.30 -2.10 3.61
N ASP A 425 -3.11 -1.40 2.82
CA ASP A 425 -3.55 -1.84 1.49
C ASP A 425 -2.34 -1.95 0.56
N VAL A 426 -1.50 -0.90 0.50
CA VAL A 426 -0.25 -0.91 -0.27
C VAL A 426 0.71 -1.95 0.30
N LEU A 427 1.06 -1.85 1.58
CA LEU A 427 2.03 -2.77 2.20
C LEU A 427 1.56 -4.22 2.15
N GLY A 428 0.25 -4.46 2.30
CA GLY A 428 -0.39 -5.77 2.20
C GLY A 428 -0.31 -6.36 0.80
N GLY A 429 -0.45 -5.54 -0.24
CA GLY A 429 -0.21 -5.97 -1.62
C GLY A 429 1.24 -6.41 -1.84
N LEU A 430 2.20 -5.64 -1.31
CA LEU A 430 3.62 -6.00 -1.38
C LEU A 430 3.92 -7.28 -0.60
N VAL A 431 3.39 -7.42 0.61
CA VAL A 431 3.56 -8.62 1.43
C VAL A 431 2.93 -9.85 0.77
N CYS A 432 1.75 -9.72 0.15
CA CYS A 432 1.13 -10.78 -0.62
C CYS A 432 2.02 -11.21 -1.80
N ALA A 433 2.53 -10.25 -2.57
CA ALA A 433 3.45 -10.55 -3.68
C ALA A 433 4.73 -11.24 -3.20
N GLN A 434 5.29 -10.82 -2.05
CA GLN A 434 6.44 -11.51 -1.45
C GLN A 434 6.09 -12.95 -1.02
N GLY A 435 4.91 -13.18 -0.45
CA GLY A 435 4.43 -14.52 -0.12
C GLY A 435 4.30 -15.41 -1.37
N VAL A 436 3.80 -14.86 -2.48
CA VAL A 436 3.76 -15.53 -3.78
C VAL A 436 5.16 -15.86 -4.28
N LEU A 437 6.09 -14.92 -4.24
CA LEU A 437 7.49 -15.15 -4.61
C LEU A 437 8.14 -16.24 -3.74
N ALA A 438 7.89 -16.24 -2.44
CA ALA A 438 8.37 -17.29 -1.54
C ALA A 438 7.80 -18.67 -1.90
N ALA A 439 6.50 -18.75 -2.24
CA ALA A 439 5.88 -19.98 -2.70
C ALA A 439 6.42 -20.46 -4.05
N LEU A 440 6.65 -19.55 -5.00
CA LEU A 440 7.28 -19.86 -6.28
C LEU A 440 8.73 -20.36 -6.08
N ALA A 441 9.51 -19.70 -5.23
CA ALA A 441 10.86 -20.13 -4.86
C ALA A 441 10.89 -21.52 -4.19
N ALA A 442 9.90 -21.82 -3.34
CA ALA A 442 9.74 -23.15 -2.77
C ALA A 442 9.35 -24.18 -3.85
N ARG A 443 8.47 -23.79 -4.78
CA ARG A 443 8.06 -24.64 -5.92
C ARG A 443 9.23 -25.00 -6.82
N GLU A 444 10.15 -24.07 -7.11
CA GLU A 444 11.36 -24.37 -7.91
C GLU A 444 12.24 -25.47 -7.29
N ARG A 445 12.21 -25.61 -5.96
CA ARG A 445 12.97 -26.65 -5.23
C ARG A 445 12.21 -27.96 -5.07
N THR A 446 10.88 -27.88 -4.97
CA THR A 446 10.03 -29.01 -4.53
C THR A 446 9.11 -29.56 -5.62
N GLY A 447 8.93 -28.83 -6.72
CA GLY A 447 7.92 -29.08 -7.75
C GLY A 447 6.47 -28.89 -7.31
N ARG A 448 6.23 -28.45 -6.06
CA ARG A 448 4.88 -28.33 -5.47
C ARG A 448 4.53 -26.87 -5.23
N GLY A 449 3.28 -26.52 -5.55
CA GLY A 449 2.69 -25.25 -5.19
C GLY A 449 2.37 -25.17 -3.70
N CYS A 450 1.88 -24.01 -3.27
CA CYS A 450 1.47 -23.76 -1.90
C CYS A 450 0.24 -22.85 -1.89
N ARG A 451 -0.58 -22.98 -0.85
CA ARG A 451 -1.45 -21.90 -0.42
C ARG A 451 -0.65 -20.84 0.32
N VAL A 452 -0.89 -19.58 -0.01
CA VAL A 452 -0.28 -18.38 0.56
C VAL A 452 -1.37 -17.59 1.24
N ASP A 453 -1.29 -17.44 2.57
CA ASP A 453 -2.19 -16.58 3.33
C ASP A 453 -1.41 -15.35 3.82
N SER A 454 -1.85 -14.16 3.40
CA SER A 454 -1.34 -12.88 3.88
C SER A 454 -2.48 -11.97 4.31
N SER A 455 -2.18 -10.91 5.08
CA SER A 455 -3.21 -9.97 5.50
C SER A 455 -2.73 -8.53 5.63
N LEU A 456 -3.67 -7.58 5.62
CA LEU A 456 -3.38 -6.17 5.93
C LEU A 456 -2.78 -6.04 7.34
N VAL A 457 -3.29 -6.81 8.31
CA VAL A 457 -2.77 -6.83 9.69
C VAL A 457 -1.36 -7.41 9.76
N SER A 458 -1.05 -8.47 9.00
CA SER A 458 0.30 -9.03 8.96
C SER A 458 1.31 -8.10 8.30
N ALA A 459 0.86 -7.32 7.32
CA ALA A 459 1.66 -6.27 6.72
C ALA A 459 1.94 -5.13 7.71
N ALA A 460 0.93 -4.66 8.44
CA ALA A 460 1.09 -3.65 9.49
C ALA A 460 2.10 -4.07 10.57
N ALA A 461 2.19 -5.36 10.88
CA ALA A 461 3.13 -5.92 11.85
C ALA A 461 4.61 -5.90 11.40
N LEU A 462 4.90 -5.54 10.15
CA LEU A 462 6.27 -5.31 9.68
C LEU A 462 6.79 -3.92 10.05
N ILE A 463 5.90 -2.96 10.31
CA ILE A 463 6.30 -1.62 10.71
C ILE A 463 6.86 -1.68 12.14
N PRO A 464 8.13 -1.29 12.38
CA PRO A 464 8.69 -1.22 13.72
C PRO A 464 7.92 -0.21 14.56
N ARG A 465 7.55 -0.60 15.79
CA ARG A 465 6.71 0.23 16.65
C ARG A 465 7.33 0.31 18.05
N PRO A 466 7.66 1.52 18.54
CA PRO A 466 8.10 1.70 19.92
C PRO A 466 6.94 1.38 20.89
N ALA A 467 7.27 0.98 22.12
CA ALA A 467 6.29 0.70 23.17
C ALA A 467 5.41 1.92 23.52
N HIS A 468 5.87 3.13 23.18
CA HIS A 468 5.14 4.37 23.37
C HIS A 468 5.14 5.19 22.09
N ARG A 469 4.04 5.90 21.83
CA ARG A 469 3.92 6.80 20.68
C ARG A 469 5.02 7.86 20.70
N ALA A 470 5.53 8.22 19.51
CA ALA A 470 6.60 9.19 19.36
C ALA A 470 6.22 10.55 19.97
N ARG A 471 7.10 11.17 20.75
CA ARG A 471 6.89 12.53 21.27
C ARG A 471 7.53 13.53 20.31
N TRP A 472 6.74 14.48 19.82
CA TRP A 472 7.19 15.49 18.89
C TRP A 472 7.28 16.86 19.55
N THR A 473 8.26 17.64 19.12
CA THR A 473 8.37 19.07 19.32
C THR A 473 7.70 19.82 18.16
N PRO A 474 7.49 21.14 18.25
CA PRO A 474 7.05 21.93 17.10
C PRO A 474 7.96 21.80 15.86
N LEU A 475 9.26 21.57 16.04
CA LEU A 475 10.25 21.44 14.97
C LEU A 475 10.19 20.08 14.24
N ASP A 476 9.47 19.09 14.79
CA ASP A 476 9.21 17.83 14.10
C ASP A 476 8.18 17.97 12.97
N ARG A 477 7.38 19.05 12.99
CA ARG A 477 6.44 19.36 11.92
C ARG A 477 7.11 20.16 10.81
N PRO A 478 6.60 20.05 9.57
CA PRO A 478 7.01 20.93 8.49
C PRO A 478 6.86 22.39 8.89
N LEU A 479 7.96 23.15 8.77
CA LEU A 479 7.95 24.59 8.99
C LEU A 479 7.31 25.30 7.78
N PRO A 480 6.32 26.18 7.97
CA PRO A 480 5.77 26.96 6.88
C PRO A 480 6.79 28.02 6.40
N THR A 481 6.85 28.21 5.10
CA THR A 481 7.65 29.24 4.41
C THR A 481 6.71 30.15 3.60
N ALA A 482 7.25 31.12 2.84
CA ALA A 482 6.43 32.03 2.02
C ALA A 482 5.60 31.31 0.96
N ASP A 483 6.13 30.22 0.40
CA ASP A 483 5.60 29.52 -0.78
C ASP A 483 5.38 28.01 -0.55
N GLY A 484 5.63 27.49 0.65
CA GLY A 484 5.58 26.07 0.90
C GLY A 484 5.87 25.65 2.34
N HIS A 485 6.54 24.52 2.46
CA HIS A 485 6.91 23.93 3.76
C HIS A 485 8.28 23.27 3.68
N LEU A 486 8.99 23.29 4.80
CA LEU A 486 10.33 22.72 4.94
C LEU A 486 10.37 21.72 6.09
N TYR A 487 10.76 20.48 5.82
CA TYR A 487 11.13 19.53 6.86
C TYR A 487 12.55 19.83 7.33
N LEU A 488 12.74 19.97 8.63
CA LEU A 488 14.06 20.12 9.23
C LEU A 488 14.64 18.75 9.55
N GLY A 489 15.85 18.45 9.08
CA GLY A 489 16.57 17.24 9.45
C GLY A 489 16.96 17.20 10.93
N PRO A 490 17.38 16.04 11.47
CA PRO A 490 17.69 15.87 12.89
C PRO A 490 18.72 16.87 13.42
N GLU A 491 19.75 17.17 12.63
CA GLU A 491 20.76 18.17 13.02
C GLU A 491 20.14 19.56 13.12
N ALA A 492 19.35 19.98 12.13
CA ALA A 492 18.68 21.29 12.14
C ALA A 492 17.74 21.44 13.35
N ARG A 493 17.04 20.37 13.74
CA ARG A 493 16.17 20.37 14.93
C ARG A 493 16.95 20.46 16.24
N ALA A 494 18.19 19.96 16.28
CA ALA A 494 19.06 20.03 17.45
C ALA A 494 19.72 21.41 17.63
N HIS A 495 19.68 22.27 16.61
CA HIS A 495 20.29 23.60 16.59
C HIS A 495 19.23 24.72 16.43
N PRO A 496 18.30 24.89 17.40
CA PRO A 496 17.22 25.89 17.28
C PRO A 496 17.73 27.33 17.14
N GLU A 497 18.95 27.63 17.60
CA GLU A 497 19.63 28.90 17.41
C GLU A 497 19.90 29.23 15.93
N ALA A 498 20.19 28.21 15.11
CA ALA A 498 20.39 28.36 13.67
C ALA A 498 19.07 28.62 12.93
N LEU A 499 17.94 28.38 13.60
CA LEU A 499 16.60 28.69 13.10
C LEU A 499 16.17 30.12 13.45
N ARG A 500 17.00 30.96 14.10
CA ARG A 500 16.60 32.36 14.39
C ARG A 500 16.29 33.14 13.11
N GLY A 501 15.09 33.72 13.05
CA GLY A 501 14.57 34.35 11.84
C GLY A 501 13.97 33.35 10.84
N LEU A 502 13.76 32.09 11.25
CA LEU A 502 12.91 31.10 10.61
C LEU A 502 11.86 30.64 11.65
N PRO A 503 10.55 30.68 11.35
CA PRO A 503 9.96 31.07 10.07
C PRO A 503 9.85 32.60 9.92
N ASP A 504 10.56 33.18 8.96
CA ASP A 504 10.19 34.47 8.38
C ASP A 504 9.30 34.18 7.17
N ARG A 505 8.02 34.57 7.23
CA ARG A 505 7.06 34.33 6.15
C ARG A 505 7.41 35.09 4.86
N GLY A 506 8.44 35.92 4.86
CA GLY A 506 9.00 36.55 3.66
C GLY A 506 9.95 35.66 2.85
N LEU A 507 10.52 34.59 3.43
CA LEU A 507 11.50 33.74 2.74
C LEU A 507 10.84 32.54 2.07
N THR A 508 11.24 32.28 0.83
CA THR A 508 10.85 31.08 0.07
C THR A 508 11.45 29.81 0.65
N THR A 509 10.89 28.67 0.27
CA THR A 509 11.37 27.34 0.68
C THR A 509 12.82 27.11 0.27
N GLU A 510 13.19 27.55 -0.93
CA GLU A 510 14.55 27.44 -1.46
C GLU A 510 15.54 28.30 -0.67
N GLU A 511 15.20 29.57 -0.40
CA GLU A 511 16.04 30.47 0.41
C GLU A 511 16.26 29.94 1.82
N CYS A 512 15.20 29.42 2.45
CA CYS A 512 15.29 28.78 3.77
C CYS A 512 16.23 27.57 3.74
N ALA A 513 16.09 26.69 2.75
CA ALA A 513 16.93 25.50 2.61
C ALA A 513 18.40 25.85 2.37
N LEU A 514 18.68 26.83 1.49
CA LEU A 514 20.04 27.32 1.22
C LEU A 514 20.69 27.93 2.46
N ARG A 515 19.93 28.68 3.26
CA ARG A 515 20.43 29.27 4.51
C ARG A 515 20.81 28.21 5.55
N LEU A 516 20.01 27.15 5.69
CA LEU A 516 20.34 26.03 6.58
C LEU A 516 21.54 25.23 6.05
N ALA A 517 21.60 25.00 4.74
CA ALA A 517 22.72 24.32 4.10
C ALA A 517 24.06 25.08 4.29
N ALA A 518 24.04 26.42 4.27
CA ALA A 518 25.21 27.25 4.56
C ALA A 518 25.75 27.06 6.00
N HIS A 519 24.93 26.53 6.91
CA HIS A 519 25.32 26.13 8.26
C HIS A 519 25.58 24.63 8.41
N GLY A 520 25.60 23.87 7.30
CA GLY A 520 25.75 22.42 7.31
C GLY A 520 24.54 21.66 7.85
N LEU A 521 23.39 22.33 7.96
CA LEU A 521 22.15 21.76 8.49
C LEU A 521 21.26 21.25 7.35
N THR A 522 20.71 20.06 7.55
CA THR A 522 19.86 19.40 6.56
C THR A 522 18.42 19.87 6.66
N ALA A 523 17.82 20.16 5.51
CA ALA A 523 16.41 20.50 5.39
C ALA A 523 15.89 20.07 4.02
N THR A 524 14.66 19.59 3.96
CA THR A 524 14.07 19.02 2.75
C THR A 524 12.75 19.71 2.44
N PRO A 525 12.59 20.29 1.23
CA PRO A 525 11.32 20.83 0.78
C PRO A 525 10.22 19.77 0.84
N VAL A 526 9.08 20.09 1.44
CA VAL A 526 7.95 19.17 1.53
C VAL A 526 7.09 19.32 0.27
N ARG A 527 6.98 18.23 -0.50
CA ARG A 527 6.16 18.21 -1.71
C ARG A 527 4.69 18.13 -1.36
N THR A 528 3.97 19.20 -1.72
CA THR A 528 2.52 19.35 -1.52
C THR A 528 1.73 19.37 -2.83
N ASP A 529 2.43 19.28 -3.97
CA ASP A 529 1.85 19.14 -5.31
C ASP A 529 2.51 17.93 -6.00
N LEU A 530 1.74 16.86 -6.17
CA LEU A 530 2.21 15.63 -6.83
C LEU A 530 2.35 15.80 -8.35
N ALA A 531 1.61 16.72 -8.97
CA ALA A 531 1.75 17.03 -10.39
C ALA A 531 3.05 17.81 -10.67
N ALA A 532 3.43 18.71 -9.77
CA ALA A 532 4.74 19.35 -9.78
C ALA A 532 5.86 18.35 -9.53
N LEU A 533 5.69 17.43 -8.58
CA LEU A 533 6.66 16.36 -8.30
C LEU A 533 6.94 15.51 -9.54
N ALA A 534 5.92 15.14 -10.32
CA ALA A 534 6.09 14.35 -11.55
C ALA A 534 6.87 15.08 -12.65
N ARG A 535 6.85 16.42 -12.65
CA ARG A 535 7.56 17.27 -13.63
C ARG A 535 8.95 17.69 -13.14
N ASP A 536 9.29 17.40 -11.89
CA ASP A 536 10.55 17.81 -11.29
C ASP A 536 11.72 17.03 -11.94
N PRO A 537 12.74 17.73 -12.49
CA PRO A 537 13.89 17.08 -13.11
C PRO A 537 14.64 16.10 -12.21
N ALA A 538 14.60 16.27 -10.88
CA ALA A 538 15.22 15.36 -9.93
C ALA A 538 14.55 13.97 -9.93
N PHE A 539 13.29 13.87 -10.35
CA PHE A 539 12.52 12.62 -10.33
C PHE A 539 12.37 11.95 -11.72
N ARG A 540 12.92 12.55 -12.79
CA ARG A 540 12.74 12.09 -14.18
C ARG A 540 13.18 10.65 -14.49
N THR A 541 14.09 10.11 -13.67
CA THR A 541 14.63 8.75 -13.75
C THR A 541 13.83 7.75 -12.92
N ALA A 542 13.01 8.25 -11.99
CA ALA A 542 12.17 7.45 -11.09
C ALA A 542 10.69 7.49 -11.48
N ILE A 543 10.25 8.49 -12.25
CA ILE A 543 8.87 8.71 -12.66
C ILE A 543 8.82 8.88 -14.18
N ALA A 544 8.03 8.03 -14.82
CA ALA A 544 7.68 8.20 -16.22
C ALA A 544 6.62 9.30 -16.38
N PRO A 545 6.76 10.20 -17.37
CA PRO A 545 5.73 11.18 -17.68
C PRO A 545 4.46 10.50 -18.22
N PRO A 546 3.32 11.23 -18.29
CA PRO A 546 2.13 10.75 -18.98
C PRO A 546 2.45 10.26 -20.40
N ASP A 547 1.99 9.07 -20.74
CA ASP A 547 2.07 8.51 -22.09
C ASP A 547 0.67 8.34 -22.72
N ARG A 548 0.61 8.15 -24.05
CA ARG A 548 -0.67 8.00 -24.77
C ARG A 548 -1.51 6.80 -24.32
N GLY A 549 -0.91 5.81 -23.65
CA GLY A 549 -1.62 4.61 -23.22
C GLY A 549 -2.32 4.79 -21.87
N THR A 550 -1.70 5.52 -20.95
CA THR A 550 -2.17 5.67 -19.56
C THR A 550 -2.74 7.06 -19.25
N GLY A 551 -2.24 8.11 -19.92
CA GLY A 551 -2.69 9.50 -19.74
C GLY A 551 -2.43 10.08 -18.35
N HIS A 552 -1.46 9.52 -17.62
CA HIS A 552 -1.00 10.02 -16.32
C HIS A 552 0.45 9.59 -16.05
N ALA A 553 1.14 10.30 -15.17
CA ALA A 553 2.49 9.94 -14.74
C ALA A 553 2.47 8.66 -13.88
N ARG A 554 3.57 7.92 -13.87
CA ARG A 554 3.70 6.69 -13.08
C ARG A 554 5.11 6.48 -12.57
N PRO A 555 5.31 5.94 -11.35
CA PRO A 555 6.63 5.50 -10.92
C PRO A 555 7.14 4.41 -11.87
N HIS A 556 8.44 4.40 -12.13
CA HIS A 556 9.09 3.24 -12.76
C HIS A 556 9.06 2.03 -11.83
N ALA A 557 9.30 0.84 -12.38
CA ALA A 557 9.48 -0.35 -11.56
C ALA A 557 10.60 -0.08 -10.53
N PRO A 558 10.39 -0.39 -9.24
CA PRO A 558 11.31 0.01 -8.16
C PRO A 558 12.54 -0.92 -8.06
N TRP A 559 12.98 -1.51 -9.17
CA TRP A 559 14.12 -2.42 -9.24
C TRP A 559 15.00 -2.13 -10.43
N GLU A 560 16.29 -2.25 -10.20
CA GLU A 560 17.29 -2.45 -11.25
C GLU A 560 17.92 -3.82 -11.05
N PHE A 561 17.99 -4.61 -12.13
CA PHE A 561 18.61 -5.93 -12.11
C PHE A 561 19.88 -5.91 -12.95
N ALA A 562 20.96 -6.52 -12.43
CA ALA A 562 22.25 -6.62 -13.10
C ALA A 562 22.79 -8.05 -13.08
#